data_AF-A0A482WD00-F1
#
_entry.id   AF-A0A482WD00-F1
#
_cell.length_a   1.000
_cell.length_b   1.000
_cell.length_c   1.000
_cell.angle_alpha   90.00
_cell.angle_beta   90.00
_cell.angle_gamma   90.00
#
_symmetry.space_group_name_H-M   'P 1'
#
loop_
_entity.id
_entity.type
_entity.pdbx_description
1 polymer ?
#
loop_
_entity_poly.entity_id
_entity_poly.type
_entity_poly.pdbx_seq_one_letter_code
_entity_poly.pdbx_strand_id
1 'polypeptide(L)'
;MNASSWPMFLLKTLNGAEMAPAKIFQKEPPGPKTNLFQVGQKLEAVDKKNPQLICCATVGAVKNDQIHVTFDGWRGAFDYWCKYDSRDIFPVGWCAKSGHPMQPPGQKNNTGHNRYKIKPALTAPMPISSALAEVQSPEADTSAPPPPPIAVFVRKSCAGGPLIDTAQLPVSVEDATLTGLAKGVVGKILSASHKSETILARLGALRGEEMVITHAGTTYTIKLPQLLKPADLENVFAALASALGCCHNLF
;
A
#
# COMPACT_ATOMS: atom_id res chain seq x y z
N MET A 1 5.50 41.97 2.12
CA MET A 1 6.26 41.64 3.34
C MET A 1 7.70 42.07 3.07
N ASN A 2 8.28 42.95 3.89
CA ASN A 2 9.69 43.35 3.75
C ASN A 2 10.54 42.66 4.84
N ALA A 3 11.86 42.58 4.64
CA ALA A 3 12.74 41.87 5.57
C ALA A 3 12.62 42.36 7.03
N SER A 4 12.42 43.66 7.23
CA SER A 4 12.21 44.27 8.56
C SER A 4 10.94 43.78 9.28
N SER A 5 9.94 43.27 8.57
CA SER A 5 8.71 42.72 9.16
C SER A 5 8.80 41.25 9.58
N TRP A 6 9.89 40.54 9.20
CA TRP A 6 10.04 39.10 9.46
C TRP A 6 10.00 38.70 10.94
N PRO A 7 10.67 39.40 11.89
CA PRO A 7 10.66 38.99 13.30
C PRO A 7 9.24 38.98 13.89
N MET A 8 8.47 40.03 13.59
CA MET A 8 7.08 40.14 14.06
C MET A 8 6.15 39.14 13.36
N PHE A 9 6.38 38.87 12.07
CA PHE A 9 5.64 37.84 11.35
C PHE A 9 5.86 36.46 11.97
N LEU A 10 7.11 36.07 12.21
CA LEU A 10 7.46 34.79 12.82
C LEU A 10 6.84 34.62 14.21
N LEU A 11 6.97 35.64 15.07
CA LEU A 11 6.37 35.63 16.41
C LEU A 11 4.85 35.42 16.34
N LYS A 12 4.18 36.14 15.44
CA LYS A 12 2.73 36.03 15.26
C LYS A 12 2.31 34.67 14.72
N THR A 13 3.07 34.09 13.80
CA THR A 13 2.77 32.78 13.21
C THR A 13 3.00 31.63 14.20
N LEU A 14 4.02 31.72 15.06
CA LEU A 14 4.33 30.67 16.02
C LEU A 14 3.47 30.72 17.29
N ASN A 15 2.92 31.89 17.64
CA ASN A 15 2.08 32.03 18.83
C ASN A 15 0.79 31.21 18.69
N GLY A 16 0.64 30.15 19.50
CA GLY A 16 -0.50 29.24 19.45
C GLY A 16 -0.45 28.20 18.32
N ALA A 17 0.65 28.11 17.56
CA ALA A 17 0.82 27.10 16.54
C ALA A 17 1.03 25.70 17.15
N GLU A 18 0.39 24.69 16.57
CA GLU A 18 0.67 23.30 16.89
C GLU A 18 1.97 22.85 16.20
N MET A 19 2.99 22.56 17.01
CA MET A 19 4.29 22.12 16.51
C MET A 19 4.32 20.60 16.36
N ALA A 20 4.83 20.12 15.22
CA ALA A 20 5.09 18.70 15.01
C ALA A 20 6.01 18.15 16.13
N PRO A 21 5.57 17.16 16.92
CA PRO A 21 6.39 16.62 18.01
C PRO A 21 7.65 15.93 17.47
N ALA A 22 8.81 16.12 18.11
CA ALA A 22 10.08 15.52 17.65
C ALA A 22 10.02 14.00 17.40
N LYS A 23 9.19 13.28 18.17
CA LYS A 23 8.99 11.84 18.05
C LYS A 23 8.38 11.36 16.73
N ILE A 24 7.76 12.23 15.93
CA ILE A 24 7.16 11.84 14.64
C ILE A 24 8.15 11.91 13.48
N PHE A 25 9.31 12.54 13.70
CA PHE A 25 10.37 12.63 12.69
C PHE A 25 11.15 11.33 12.65
N GLN A 26 11.17 10.69 11.49
CA GLN A 26 11.90 9.45 11.29
C GLN A 26 13.41 9.71 11.19
N LYS A 27 14.21 8.78 11.69
CA LYS A 27 15.66 8.82 11.53
C LYS A 27 16.04 8.73 10.06
N GLU A 28 17.11 9.41 9.68
CA GLU A 28 17.68 9.31 8.34
C GLU A 28 18.13 7.86 8.08
N PRO A 29 17.71 7.24 6.96
CA PRO A 29 18.14 5.89 6.64
C PRO A 29 19.57 5.89 6.11
N PRO A 30 20.32 4.79 6.33
CA PRO A 30 21.69 4.68 5.84
C PRO A 30 21.73 4.75 4.31
N GLY A 31 22.65 5.57 3.79
CA GLY A 31 22.89 5.67 2.35
C GLY A 31 23.88 4.61 1.83
N PRO A 32 23.79 4.22 0.55
CA PRO A 32 24.83 3.43 -0.10
C PRO A 32 26.17 4.21 -0.12
N LYS A 33 27.31 3.50 -0.05
CA LYS A 33 28.65 4.13 -0.05
C LYS A 33 29.14 4.54 -1.43
N THR A 34 28.60 3.91 -2.47
CA THR A 34 29.00 4.09 -3.86
C THR A 34 27.78 3.94 -4.76
N ASN A 35 27.87 4.48 -5.98
CA ASN A 35 26.83 4.28 -6.98
C ASN A 35 26.80 2.81 -7.44
N LEU A 36 25.67 2.14 -7.26
CA LEU A 36 25.44 0.74 -7.67
C LEU A 36 24.44 0.61 -8.83
N PHE A 37 23.93 1.73 -9.35
CA PHE A 37 22.98 1.71 -10.47
C PHE A 37 23.66 1.32 -11.77
N GLN A 38 22.90 0.62 -12.62
CA GLN A 38 23.29 0.26 -13.97
C GLN A 38 22.29 0.83 -14.98
N VAL A 39 22.78 1.22 -16.14
CA VAL A 39 21.94 1.69 -17.25
C VAL A 39 20.91 0.62 -17.62
N GLY A 40 19.66 1.05 -17.80
CA GLY A 40 18.53 0.17 -18.12
C GLY A 40 17.76 -0.35 -16.90
N GLN A 41 18.28 -0.18 -15.67
CA GLN A 41 17.53 -0.54 -14.47
C GLN A 41 16.29 0.35 -14.29
N LYS A 42 15.20 -0.25 -13.81
CA LYS A 42 13.95 0.44 -13.52
C LYS A 42 13.88 0.86 -12.05
N LEU A 43 13.26 2.01 -11.81
CA LEU A 43 13.02 2.56 -10.48
C LEU A 43 11.73 3.38 -10.46
N GLU A 44 11.35 3.81 -9.26
CA GLU A 44 10.28 4.79 -9.05
C GLU A 44 10.94 6.15 -8.75
N ALA A 45 10.50 7.22 -9.41
CA ALA A 45 11.14 8.53 -9.27
C ALA A 45 10.12 9.68 -9.18
N VAL A 46 10.43 10.69 -8.37
CA VAL A 46 9.64 11.91 -8.27
C VAL A 46 9.76 12.73 -9.55
N ASP A 47 8.64 13.14 -10.15
CA ASP A 47 8.67 14.15 -11.19
C ASP A 47 9.00 15.52 -10.57
N LYS A 48 10.21 16.02 -10.80
CA LYS A 48 10.64 17.33 -10.25
C LYS A 48 9.81 18.51 -10.73
N LYS A 49 9.09 18.39 -11.85
CA LYS A 49 8.15 19.41 -12.32
C LYS A 49 6.79 19.29 -11.66
N ASN A 50 6.44 18.09 -11.19
CA ASN A 50 5.20 17.80 -10.48
C ASN A 50 5.49 16.96 -9.23
N PRO A 51 6.05 17.54 -8.15
CA PRO A 51 6.64 16.77 -7.03
C PRO A 51 5.67 15.91 -6.22
N GLN A 52 4.37 16.01 -6.48
CA GLN A 52 3.33 15.13 -5.92
C GLN A 52 3.28 13.78 -6.64
N LEU A 53 3.92 13.63 -7.80
CA LEU A 53 3.88 12.43 -8.63
C LEU A 53 5.16 11.62 -8.46
N ILE A 54 5.01 10.33 -8.18
CA ILE A 54 6.07 9.33 -8.32
C ILE A 54 5.71 8.45 -9.51
N CYS A 55 6.62 8.33 -10.46
CA CYS A 55 6.37 7.72 -11.76
C CYS A 55 7.34 6.56 -12.04
N CYS A 56 6.91 5.68 -12.95
CA CYS A 56 7.80 4.67 -13.53
C CYS A 56 8.95 5.34 -14.30
N ALA A 57 10.18 4.98 -13.96
CA ALA A 57 11.37 5.55 -14.57
C ALA A 57 12.46 4.49 -14.83
N THR A 58 13.39 4.85 -15.71
CA THR A 58 14.53 4.03 -16.12
C THR A 58 15.83 4.84 -15.97
N VAL A 59 16.91 4.20 -15.49
CA VAL A 59 18.26 4.77 -15.51
C VAL A 59 18.74 4.83 -16.97
N GLY A 60 18.70 6.00 -17.58
CA GLY A 60 19.11 6.21 -18.97
C GLY A 60 20.63 6.30 -19.15
N ALA A 61 21.36 6.77 -18.12
CA ALA A 61 22.82 6.90 -18.14
C ALA A 61 23.36 6.95 -16.70
N VAL A 62 24.65 6.63 -16.54
CA VAL A 62 25.38 6.74 -15.26
C VAL A 62 26.66 7.52 -15.50
N LYS A 63 26.96 8.49 -14.63
CA LYS A 63 28.18 9.31 -14.68
C LYS A 63 28.68 9.56 -13.26
N ASN A 64 29.69 8.80 -12.84
CA ASN A 64 30.22 8.81 -11.47
C ASN A 64 29.09 8.60 -10.46
N ASP A 65 28.92 9.56 -9.54
CA ASP A 65 27.88 9.53 -8.52
C ASP A 65 26.50 10.00 -9.01
N GLN A 66 26.35 10.31 -10.30
CA GLN A 66 25.08 10.75 -10.86
C GLN A 66 24.46 9.68 -11.76
N ILE A 67 23.14 9.61 -11.70
CA ILE A 67 22.31 8.82 -12.61
C ILE A 67 21.38 9.74 -13.39
N HIS A 68 21.14 9.41 -14.65
CA HIS A 68 20.15 10.09 -15.49
C HIS A 68 18.84 9.33 -15.39
N VAL A 69 17.84 9.94 -14.76
CA VAL A 69 16.49 9.38 -14.60
C VAL A 69 15.67 9.79 -15.83
N THR A 70 15.10 8.80 -16.51
CA THR A 70 14.23 9.00 -17.66
C THR A 70 12.84 8.43 -17.39
N PHE A 71 11.78 9.13 -17.77
CA PHE A 71 10.41 8.73 -17.44
C PHE A 71 9.75 7.89 -18.54
N ASP A 72 9.30 6.69 -18.19
CA ASP A 72 8.77 5.72 -19.15
C ASP A 72 7.50 6.27 -19.84
N GLY A 73 7.49 6.26 -21.18
CA GLY A 73 6.36 6.73 -21.98
C GLY A 73 6.19 8.25 -22.08
N TRP A 74 7.12 9.01 -21.51
CA TRP A 74 7.19 10.47 -21.61
C TRP A 74 8.36 10.90 -22.50
N ARG A 75 8.26 12.12 -23.07
CA ARG A 75 9.40 12.73 -23.77
C ARG A 75 10.38 13.24 -22.71
N GLY A 76 11.68 13.21 -23.00
CA GLY A 76 12.75 13.53 -22.05
C GLY A 76 12.78 14.96 -21.48
N ALA A 77 11.71 15.75 -21.65
CA ALA A 77 11.52 17.03 -21.00
C ALA A 77 11.33 16.93 -19.48
N PHE A 78 11.06 15.73 -18.94
CA PHE A 78 10.94 15.46 -17.50
C PHE A 78 12.21 14.81 -16.93
N ASP A 79 13.11 14.34 -17.80
CA ASP A 79 14.32 13.64 -17.40
C ASP A 79 15.24 14.58 -16.62
N TYR A 80 15.99 14.00 -15.68
CA TYR A 80 16.95 14.77 -14.90
C TYR A 80 18.13 13.93 -14.44
N TRP A 81 19.23 14.61 -14.15
CA TRP A 81 20.34 14.04 -13.40
C TRP A 81 20.11 14.22 -11.89
N CYS A 82 20.42 13.18 -11.12
CA CYS A 82 20.48 13.25 -9.66
C CYS A 82 21.62 12.39 -9.13
N LYS A 83 22.03 12.63 -7.88
CA LYS A 83 22.96 11.73 -7.20
C LYS A 83 22.31 10.36 -6.93
N TYR A 84 23.12 9.31 -6.89
CA TYR A 84 22.67 7.93 -6.61
C TYR A 84 22.03 7.76 -5.22
N ASP A 85 22.29 8.67 -4.28
CA ASP A 85 21.74 8.71 -2.91
C ASP A 85 20.56 9.69 -2.76
N SER A 86 19.98 10.14 -3.88
CA SER A 86 18.85 11.06 -3.89
C SER A 86 17.63 10.51 -3.14
N ARG A 87 16.93 11.39 -2.42
CA ARG A 87 15.68 11.07 -1.71
C ARG A 87 14.46 10.97 -2.62
N ASP A 88 14.63 11.32 -3.89
CA ASP A 88 13.57 11.41 -4.90
C ASP A 88 13.54 10.18 -5.82
N ILE A 89 14.32 9.15 -5.49
CA ILE A 89 14.37 7.88 -6.22
C ILE A 89 14.16 6.73 -5.25
N PHE A 90 13.40 5.72 -5.67
CA PHE A 90 12.98 4.61 -4.84
C PHE A 90 13.10 3.28 -5.59
N PRO A 91 13.35 2.17 -4.89
CA PRO A 91 13.30 0.85 -5.51
C PRO A 91 11.88 0.53 -5.99
N VAL A 92 11.77 -0.29 -7.03
CA VAL A 92 10.47 -0.76 -7.54
C VAL A 92 9.65 -1.42 -6.43
N GLY A 93 8.39 -1.01 -6.31
CA GLY A 93 7.46 -1.46 -5.28
C GLY A 93 7.41 -0.56 -4.05
N TRP A 94 8.23 0.50 -3.95
CA TRP A 94 8.26 1.38 -2.78
C TRP A 94 6.96 2.17 -2.61
N CYS A 95 6.36 2.68 -3.69
CA CYS A 95 5.08 3.39 -3.68
C CYS A 95 3.94 2.52 -3.15
N ALA A 96 3.78 1.31 -3.71
CA ALA A 96 2.82 0.33 -3.20
C ALA A 96 3.09 0.04 -1.71
N LYS A 97 4.38 0.00 -1.34
CA LYS A 97 4.80 -0.20 0.04
C LYS A 97 4.49 1.01 0.94
N SER A 98 4.59 2.24 0.48
CA SER A 98 4.35 3.44 1.28
C SER A 98 2.91 3.96 1.18
N GLY A 99 2.03 3.25 0.46
CA GLY A 99 0.66 3.69 0.19
C GLY A 99 0.62 4.95 -0.69
N HIS A 100 1.71 5.24 -1.39
CA HIS A 100 1.80 6.37 -2.30
C HIS A 100 1.32 5.95 -3.70
N PRO A 101 0.47 6.73 -4.37
CA PRO A 101 0.06 6.42 -5.74
C PRO A 101 1.27 6.45 -6.68
N MET A 102 1.37 5.41 -7.52
CA MET A 102 2.42 5.28 -8.54
C MET A 102 1.82 5.54 -9.92
N GLN A 103 2.45 6.41 -10.71
CA GLN A 103 1.95 6.77 -12.03
C GLN A 103 2.40 5.76 -13.10
N PRO A 104 1.47 5.23 -13.91
CA PRO A 104 1.82 4.34 -15.00
C PRO A 104 2.65 5.07 -16.08
N PRO A 105 3.33 4.33 -16.97
CA PRO A 105 4.01 4.93 -18.11
C PRO A 105 3.10 5.80 -18.98
N GLY A 106 3.66 6.86 -19.57
CA GLY A 106 2.94 7.75 -20.48
C GLY A 106 2.45 7.05 -21.76
N GLN A 107 1.34 7.52 -22.32
CA GLN A 107 0.66 6.87 -23.45
C GLN A 107 1.22 7.23 -24.85
N LYS A 108 2.39 7.87 -24.95
CA LYS A 108 2.81 8.55 -26.21
C LYS A 108 3.37 7.65 -27.32
N ASN A 109 3.43 6.34 -27.14
CA ASN A 109 3.87 5.37 -28.17
C ASN A 109 2.73 4.47 -28.69
N ASN A 110 1.53 5.02 -28.90
CA ASN A 110 0.42 4.27 -29.51
C ASN A 110 0.54 4.15 -31.04
N THR A 111 1.63 3.52 -31.52
CA THR A 111 1.72 2.97 -32.89
C THR A 111 2.05 1.47 -32.91
N GLY A 112 2.03 0.82 -31.75
CA GLY A 112 2.00 -0.63 -31.66
C GLY A 112 1.26 -0.99 -30.38
N HIS A 113 0.32 -1.93 -30.47
CA HIS A 113 -0.34 -2.50 -29.31
C HIS A 113 0.69 -3.09 -28.33
N ASN A 114 1.20 -2.29 -27.40
CA ASN A 114 1.81 -2.79 -26.18
C ASN A 114 1.11 -2.17 -24.99
N ARG A 115 -0.12 -2.67 -24.78
CA ARG A 115 -0.69 -2.70 -23.44
C ARG A 115 0.18 -3.67 -22.65
N TYR A 116 1.06 -3.17 -21.79
CA TYR A 116 1.46 -3.95 -20.60
C TYR A 116 0.21 -4.09 -19.72
N LYS A 117 -0.71 -4.94 -20.18
CA LYS A 117 -1.64 -5.62 -19.30
C LYS A 117 -0.76 -6.54 -18.48
N ILE A 118 -0.71 -6.32 -17.18
CA ILE A 118 -0.41 -7.41 -16.26
C ILE A 118 -1.49 -8.46 -16.54
N LYS A 119 -1.15 -9.45 -17.35
CA LYS A 119 -1.90 -10.70 -17.43
C LYS A 119 -1.29 -11.61 -16.36
N PRO A 120 -2.07 -12.11 -15.39
CA PRO A 120 -1.73 -13.38 -14.79
C PRO A 120 -1.64 -14.39 -15.93
N ALA A 121 -0.58 -15.18 -15.96
CA ALA A 121 -0.47 -16.27 -16.92
C ALA A 121 -1.65 -17.24 -16.76
N LEU A 122 -1.95 -17.97 -17.83
CA LEU A 122 -3.01 -18.99 -18.02
C LEU A 122 -4.32 -18.48 -18.63
N THR A 123 -4.36 -18.38 -19.96
CA THR A 123 -5.59 -18.69 -20.71
C THR A 123 -5.21 -19.55 -21.91
N ALA A 124 -5.76 -20.77 -21.98
CA ALA A 124 -6.04 -21.46 -23.24
C ALA A 124 -7.50 -21.15 -23.64
N PRO A 125 -7.84 -21.03 -24.94
CA PRO A 125 -9.17 -20.61 -25.37
C PRO A 125 -10.08 -21.82 -25.71
N MET A 126 -11.36 -21.75 -25.38
CA MET A 126 -12.44 -22.61 -25.91
C MET A 126 -13.79 -21.83 -25.90
N PRO A 127 -14.81 -22.27 -26.66
CA PRO A 127 -15.57 -21.41 -27.55
C PRO A 127 -16.95 -21.00 -27.02
N ILE A 128 -17.59 -20.12 -27.78
CA ILE A 128 -19.00 -19.71 -27.68
C ILE A 128 -19.90 -20.93 -27.89
N SER A 129 -20.77 -21.26 -26.92
CA SER A 129 -22.13 -21.70 -27.21
C SER A 129 -23.04 -21.64 -25.97
N SER A 130 -24.26 -21.23 -26.24
CA SER A 130 -25.46 -21.07 -25.42
C SER A 130 -26.01 -22.37 -24.81
N ALA A 131 -26.83 -22.19 -23.77
CA ALA A 131 -27.51 -23.18 -22.93
C ALA A 131 -28.37 -24.23 -23.65
N LEU A 132 -28.42 -25.46 -23.08
CA LEU A 132 -29.61 -26.14 -22.50
C LEU A 132 -29.36 -27.66 -22.29
N ALA A 133 -30.08 -28.21 -21.30
CA ALA A 133 -30.47 -29.62 -21.05
C ALA A 133 -29.58 -30.55 -20.18
N GLU A 134 -30.04 -30.72 -18.93
CA GLU A 134 -30.30 -31.97 -18.17
C GLU A 134 -29.76 -33.32 -18.69
N VAL A 135 -28.87 -33.99 -17.92
CA VAL A 135 -28.79 -35.46 -17.71
C VAL A 135 -28.08 -35.75 -16.37
N GLN A 136 -28.60 -36.72 -15.60
CA GLN A 136 -28.11 -37.19 -14.29
C GLN A 136 -26.92 -38.19 -14.33
N SER A 137 -26.13 -38.17 -13.24
CA SER A 137 -25.27 -39.22 -12.63
C SER A 137 -23.87 -39.52 -13.21
N PRO A 138 -22.93 -40.14 -12.44
CA PRO A 138 -22.80 -40.29 -10.98
C PRO A 138 -21.45 -39.76 -10.42
N GLU A 139 -21.33 -39.83 -9.09
CA GLU A 139 -20.24 -39.37 -8.22
C GLU A 139 -18.82 -39.77 -8.67
N ALA A 140 -17.89 -38.81 -8.65
CA ALA A 140 -16.46 -39.07 -8.68
C ALA A 140 -15.78 -38.16 -7.64
N ASP A 141 -15.31 -38.81 -6.58
CA ASP A 141 -14.46 -38.28 -5.54
C ASP A 141 -13.16 -37.74 -6.17
N THR A 142 -12.89 -36.44 -6.07
CA THR A 142 -11.58 -35.87 -6.42
C THR A 142 -11.32 -34.67 -5.52
N SER A 143 -10.59 -34.93 -4.45
CA SER A 143 -10.01 -33.92 -3.57
C SER A 143 -9.12 -32.97 -4.38
N ALA A 144 -9.68 -31.85 -4.83
CA ALA A 144 -8.89 -30.72 -5.31
C ALA A 144 -8.02 -30.21 -4.14
N PRO A 145 -6.71 -29.96 -4.35
CA PRO A 145 -5.87 -29.38 -3.32
C PRO A 145 -6.43 -28.02 -2.89
N PRO A 146 -6.41 -27.68 -1.58
CA PRO A 146 -6.97 -26.42 -1.10
C PRO A 146 -6.23 -25.24 -1.75
N PRO A 147 -6.94 -24.14 -2.05
CA PRO A 147 -6.33 -22.95 -2.62
C PRO A 147 -5.23 -22.42 -1.69
N PRO A 148 -4.14 -21.85 -2.24
CA PRO A 148 -3.06 -21.29 -1.43
C PRO A 148 -3.60 -20.18 -0.52
N PRO A 149 -3.16 -20.12 0.75
CA PRO A 149 -3.66 -19.13 1.69
C PRO A 149 -3.25 -17.71 1.28
N ILE A 150 -4.12 -16.75 1.59
CA ILE A 150 -3.90 -15.32 1.35
C ILE A 150 -3.20 -14.77 2.59
N ALA A 151 -2.08 -14.07 2.39
CA ALA A 151 -1.26 -13.51 3.46
C ALA A 151 -1.31 -11.97 3.49
N VAL A 152 -1.43 -11.40 4.69
CA VAL A 152 -1.32 -9.96 4.97
C VAL A 152 -0.10 -9.75 5.86
N PHE A 153 0.74 -8.76 5.54
CA PHE A 153 2.01 -8.54 6.23
C PHE A 153 1.97 -7.29 7.10
N VAL A 154 2.22 -7.46 8.40
CA VAL A 154 2.20 -6.36 9.35
C VAL A 154 3.54 -5.62 9.36
N ARG A 155 3.49 -4.31 9.20
CA ARG A 155 4.68 -3.47 9.23
C ARG A 155 5.05 -2.99 10.61
N LYS A 156 6.06 -3.63 11.18
CA LYS A 156 6.60 -3.27 12.50
C LYS A 156 7.17 -1.85 12.58
N SER A 157 7.56 -1.27 11.44
CA SER A 157 8.07 0.11 11.37
C SER A 157 6.97 1.17 11.35
N CYS A 158 5.69 0.79 11.22
CA CYS A 158 4.56 1.71 11.18
C CYS A 158 4.02 1.97 12.59
N ALA A 159 3.44 3.15 12.81
CA ALA A 159 2.79 3.47 14.08
C ALA A 159 1.42 2.76 14.18
N GLY A 160 1.20 2.06 15.30
CA GLY A 160 -0.09 1.42 15.64
C GLY A 160 -1.17 2.41 16.10
N GLY A 161 -0.85 3.70 16.14
CA GLY A 161 -1.76 4.70 16.69
C GLY A 161 -1.89 4.60 18.22
N PRO A 162 -2.94 5.20 18.80
CA PRO A 162 -3.13 5.23 20.26
C PRO A 162 -3.75 3.95 20.84
N LEU A 163 -4.19 3.02 19.99
CA LEU A 163 -4.96 1.85 20.39
C LEU A 163 -4.24 0.52 20.16
N ILE A 164 -3.20 0.45 19.33
CA ILE A 164 -2.56 -0.81 18.94
C ILE A 164 -1.09 -0.80 19.35
N ASP A 165 -0.65 -1.82 20.09
CA ASP A 165 0.76 -2.10 20.31
C ASP A 165 1.30 -2.95 19.15
N THR A 166 2.10 -2.32 18.26
CA THR A 166 2.64 -3.01 17.08
C THR A 166 3.68 -4.07 17.42
N ALA A 167 4.25 -4.06 18.63
CA ALA A 167 5.14 -5.11 19.10
C ALA A 167 4.39 -6.45 19.31
N GLN A 168 3.12 -6.40 19.72
CA GLN A 168 2.30 -7.57 20.01
C GLN A 168 1.59 -8.17 18.79
N LEU A 169 1.56 -7.45 17.66
CA LEU A 169 1.03 -8.01 16.42
C LEU A 169 1.93 -9.15 15.89
N PRO A 170 1.43 -10.08 15.06
CA PRO A 170 2.29 -10.99 14.31
C PRO A 170 3.00 -10.26 13.15
N VAL A 171 3.89 -10.97 12.41
CA VAL A 171 4.54 -10.45 11.18
C VAL A 171 3.65 -10.66 9.96
N SER A 172 2.89 -11.75 9.92
CA SER A 172 1.87 -12.00 8.90
C SER A 172 0.62 -12.62 9.52
N VAL A 173 -0.50 -12.47 8.83
CA VAL A 173 -1.76 -13.17 9.10
C VAL A 173 -2.16 -13.86 7.81
N GLU A 174 -2.53 -15.14 7.89
CA GLU A 174 -2.85 -15.97 6.74
C GLU A 174 -4.20 -16.64 6.95
N ASP A 175 -5.00 -16.73 5.88
CA ASP A 175 -6.26 -17.46 5.88
C ASP A 175 -6.59 -17.94 4.46
N ALA A 176 -7.38 -19.00 4.35
CA ALA A 176 -7.84 -19.53 3.06
C ALA A 176 -8.91 -18.64 2.40
N THR A 177 -9.57 -17.77 3.18
CA THR A 177 -10.66 -16.91 2.72
C THR A 177 -10.39 -15.44 3.01
N LEU A 178 -10.85 -14.53 2.16
CA LEU A 178 -10.72 -13.08 2.39
C LEU A 178 -11.44 -12.63 3.67
N THR A 179 -12.62 -13.19 3.91
CA THR A 179 -13.40 -12.93 5.12
C THR A 179 -12.69 -13.46 6.37
N GLY A 180 -12.15 -14.68 6.32
CA GLY A 180 -11.37 -15.25 7.42
C GLY A 180 -10.11 -14.43 7.70
N LEU A 181 -9.41 -13.98 6.65
CA LEU A 181 -8.23 -13.12 6.76
C LEU A 181 -8.57 -11.79 7.45
N ALA A 182 -9.65 -11.12 7.03
CA ALA A 182 -10.10 -9.87 7.64
C ALA A 182 -10.47 -10.06 9.13
N LYS A 183 -11.20 -11.14 9.46
CA LYS A 183 -11.52 -11.50 10.86
C LYS A 183 -10.26 -11.79 11.66
N GLY A 184 -9.32 -12.53 11.08
CA GLY A 184 -8.03 -12.87 11.67
C GLY A 184 -7.22 -11.62 12.01
N VAL A 185 -7.12 -10.68 11.07
CA VAL A 185 -6.46 -9.38 11.28
C VAL A 185 -7.10 -8.62 12.43
N VAL A 186 -8.43 -8.49 12.45
CA VAL A 186 -9.13 -7.81 13.56
C VAL A 186 -8.91 -8.53 14.91
N GLY A 187 -8.92 -9.86 14.93
CA GLY A 187 -8.63 -10.64 16.13
C GLY A 187 -7.21 -10.40 16.66
N LYS A 188 -6.22 -10.27 15.77
CA LYS A 188 -4.84 -9.92 16.15
C LYS A 188 -4.72 -8.48 16.64
N ILE A 189 -5.46 -7.54 16.04
CA ILE A 189 -5.54 -6.15 16.51
C ILE A 189 -6.10 -6.08 17.94
N LEU A 190 -7.19 -6.80 18.22
CA LEU A 190 -7.80 -6.83 19.56
C LEU A 190 -6.85 -7.43 20.60
N SER A 191 -6.14 -8.49 20.24
CA SER A 191 -5.15 -9.14 21.11
C SER A 191 -3.92 -8.26 21.37
N ALA A 192 -3.58 -7.38 20.43
CA ALA A 192 -2.47 -6.44 20.52
C ALA A 192 -2.86 -5.09 21.15
N SER A 193 -4.04 -4.99 21.79
CA SER A 193 -4.55 -3.76 22.39
C SER A 193 -4.94 -3.94 23.86
N HIS A 194 -4.61 -2.96 24.69
CA HIS A 194 -5.14 -2.85 26.06
C HIS A 194 -6.50 -2.16 26.14
N LYS A 195 -7.07 -1.72 25.00
CA LYS A 195 -8.35 -0.99 24.91
C LYS A 195 -9.29 -1.63 23.87
N SER A 196 -9.43 -2.95 23.94
CA SER A 196 -10.22 -3.76 23.00
C SER A 196 -11.68 -3.29 22.90
N GLU A 197 -12.33 -2.90 24.00
CA GLU A 197 -13.69 -2.34 23.99
C GLU A 197 -13.82 -1.06 23.15
N THR A 198 -12.82 -0.17 23.22
CA THR A 198 -12.79 1.04 22.41
C THR A 198 -12.61 0.71 20.92
N ILE A 199 -11.77 -0.28 20.61
CA ILE A 199 -11.60 -0.77 19.24
C ILE A 199 -12.93 -1.32 18.72
N LEU A 200 -13.58 -2.22 19.47
CA LEU A 200 -14.86 -2.82 19.09
C LEU A 200 -15.95 -1.77 18.86
N ALA A 201 -16.05 -0.75 19.72
CA ALA A 201 -16.99 0.35 19.53
C ALA A 201 -16.74 1.12 18.23
N ARG A 202 -15.47 1.38 17.89
CA ARG A 202 -15.11 2.07 16.64
C ARG A 202 -15.37 1.22 15.41
N LEU A 203 -15.11 -0.09 15.47
CA LEU A 203 -15.39 -1.03 14.39
C LEU A 203 -16.89 -1.27 14.20
N GLY A 204 -17.69 -1.21 15.27
CA GLY A 204 -19.16 -1.27 15.19
C GLY A 204 -19.79 -0.03 14.55
N ALA A 205 -19.10 1.12 14.62
CA ALA A 205 -19.55 2.38 14.03
C ALA A 205 -19.16 2.54 12.53
N LEU A 206 -18.37 1.62 11.98
CA LEU A 206 -18.02 1.62 10.56
C LEU A 206 -19.25 1.37 9.67
N ARG A 207 -19.16 1.81 8.41
CA ARG A 207 -20.14 1.47 7.37
C ARG A 207 -19.70 0.21 6.64
N GLY A 208 -20.62 -0.71 6.39
CA GLY A 208 -20.34 -1.91 5.61
C GLY A 208 -21.16 -3.11 6.03
N GLU A 209 -20.67 -4.29 5.65
CA GLU A 209 -21.25 -5.59 5.95
C GLU A 209 -20.96 -5.97 7.40
N GLU A 210 -21.97 -6.53 8.07
CA GLU A 210 -21.84 -6.99 9.44
C GLU A 210 -21.06 -8.30 9.49
N MET A 211 -20.01 -8.32 10.30
CA MET A 211 -19.14 -9.47 10.48
C MET A 211 -19.08 -9.83 11.95
N VAL A 212 -19.25 -11.12 12.21
CA VAL A 212 -19.16 -11.68 13.56
C VAL A 212 -17.73 -12.13 13.83
N ILE A 213 -17.15 -11.64 14.92
CA ILE A 213 -15.82 -12.00 15.41
C ILE A 213 -15.91 -12.46 16.87
N THR A 214 -15.03 -13.39 17.27
CA THR A 214 -14.95 -13.84 18.66
C THR A 214 -13.61 -13.42 19.25
N HIS A 215 -13.65 -12.77 20.42
CA HIS A 215 -12.47 -12.36 21.16
C HIS A 215 -12.68 -12.59 22.66
N ALA A 216 -11.70 -13.22 23.32
CA ALA A 216 -11.75 -13.56 24.74
C ALA A 216 -13.02 -14.33 25.16
N GLY A 217 -13.53 -15.22 24.30
CA GLY A 217 -14.74 -16.01 24.55
C GLY A 217 -16.07 -15.29 24.32
N THR A 218 -16.04 -13.99 24.04
CA THR A 218 -17.22 -13.19 23.73
C THR A 218 -17.32 -12.93 22.22
N THR A 219 -18.54 -12.98 21.69
CA THR A 219 -18.81 -12.74 20.27
C THR A 219 -19.29 -11.31 20.07
N TYR A 220 -18.70 -10.62 19.10
CA TYR A 220 -18.98 -9.23 18.77
C TYR A 220 -19.36 -9.10 17.29
N THR A 221 -20.27 -8.17 17.01
CA THR A 221 -20.60 -7.76 15.65
C THR A 221 -19.86 -6.47 15.30
N ILE A 222 -19.08 -6.51 14.23
CA ILE A 222 -18.37 -5.35 13.67
C ILE A 222 -18.87 -5.07 12.26
N LYS A 223 -18.55 -3.90 11.71
CA LYS A 223 -18.86 -3.56 10.32
C LYS A 223 -17.59 -3.35 9.53
N LEU A 224 -17.45 -4.01 8.38
CA LEU A 224 -16.31 -3.82 7.48
C LEU A 224 -16.80 -3.62 6.03
N PRO A 225 -16.04 -2.91 5.18
CA PRO A 225 -16.33 -2.85 3.75
C PRO A 225 -16.50 -4.25 3.13
N GLN A 226 -17.34 -4.35 2.11
CA GLN A 226 -17.66 -5.61 1.44
C GLN A 226 -16.39 -6.22 0.80
N LEU A 227 -16.19 -7.52 0.97
CA LEU A 227 -15.03 -8.28 0.50
C LEU A 227 -15.46 -9.29 -0.58
N LEU A 228 -15.51 -8.84 -1.84
CA LEU A 228 -15.86 -9.71 -2.97
C LEU A 228 -14.61 -10.24 -3.70
N LYS A 229 -13.54 -9.45 -3.71
CA LYS A 229 -12.26 -9.75 -4.37
C LYS A 229 -11.08 -9.29 -3.51
N PRO A 230 -9.87 -9.83 -3.73
CA PRO A 230 -8.69 -9.49 -2.92
C PRO A 230 -8.35 -7.99 -2.87
N ALA A 231 -8.61 -7.25 -3.96
CA ALA A 231 -8.40 -5.80 -3.99
C ALA A 231 -9.27 -5.03 -2.99
N ASP A 232 -10.38 -5.61 -2.52
CA ASP A 232 -11.26 -4.95 -1.55
C ASP A 232 -10.65 -4.94 -0.13
N LEU A 233 -9.61 -5.76 0.13
CA LEU A 233 -8.86 -5.71 1.38
C LEU A 233 -8.22 -4.35 1.63
N GLU A 234 -7.81 -3.63 0.58
CA GLU A 234 -7.27 -2.27 0.71
C GLU A 234 -8.31 -1.32 1.33
N ASN A 235 -9.57 -1.44 0.95
CA ASN A 235 -10.66 -0.65 1.53
C ASN A 235 -10.90 -1.00 2.99
N VAL A 236 -10.77 -2.29 3.34
CA VAL A 236 -10.87 -2.77 4.73
C VAL A 236 -9.72 -2.19 5.56
N PHE A 237 -8.47 -2.28 5.10
CA PHE A 237 -7.32 -1.74 5.81
C PHE A 237 -7.37 -0.22 5.92
N ALA A 238 -7.84 0.48 4.89
CA ALA A 238 -8.09 1.91 4.93
C ALA A 238 -9.12 2.30 6.02
N ALA A 239 -10.24 1.56 6.08
CA ALA A 239 -11.27 1.77 7.09
C ALA A 239 -10.76 1.49 8.51
N LEU A 240 -10.00 0.40 8.68
CA LEU A 240 -9.35 0.05 9.96
C LEU A 240 -8.35 1.13 10.38
N ALA A 241 -7.47 1.58 9.47
CA ALA A 241 -6.49 2.60 9.76
C ALA A 241 -7.14 3.93 10.20
N SER A 242 -8.18 4.34 9.48
CA SER A 242 -8.96 5.54 9.82
C SER A 242 -9.67 5.41 11.17
N ALA A 243 -10.39 4.31 11.40
CA ALA A 243 -11.12 4.08 12.64
C ALA A 243 -10.19 4.01 13.86
N LEU A 244 -9.06 3.30 13.73
CA LEU A 244 -8.16 3.03 14.85
C LEU A 244 -7.09 4.11 15.04
N GLY A 245 -6.98 5.03 14.08
CA GLY A 245 -5.96 6.09 14.08
C GLY A 245 -4.55 5.54 13.94
N CYS A 246 -4.38 4.40 13.27
CA CYS A 246 -3.09 3.80 12.99
C CYS A 246 -2.62 4.12 11.57
N CYS A 247 -1.35 3.81 11.27
CA CYS A 247 -0.78 4.09 9.96
C CYS A 247 -1.53 3.33 8.85
N HIS A 248 -1.79 4.01 7.72
CA HIS A 248 -2.48 3.42 6.57
C HIS A 248 -1.76 2.21 5.97
N ASN A 249 -0.44 2.13 6.15
CA ASN A 249 0.42 1.04 5.66
C ASN A 249 0.75 -0.01 6.72
N LEU A 250 -0.01 -0.05 7.83
CA LEU A 250 0.27 -1.00 8.90
C LEU A 250 0.08 -2.47 8.47
N PHE A 251 -0.87 -2.72 7.57
CA PHE A 251 -1.26 -4.04 7.07
C PHE A 251 -0.95 -4.17 5.56
#